data_AF-Q27I81-F1
#
_entry.id   AF-Q27I81-F1
#
_cell.length_a   1.000
_cell.length_b   1.000
_cell.length_c   1.000
_cell.angle_alpha   90.00
_cell.angle_beta   90.00
_cell.angle_gamma   90.00
#
_symmetry.space_group_name_H-M   'P 1'
#
loop_
_entity.id
_entity.type
_entity.pdbx_description
1 polymer ?
#
loop_
_entity_poly.entity_id
_entity_poly.type
_entity_poly.pdbx_seq_one_letter_code
_entity_poly.pdbx_strand_id
1 'polypeptide(L)'
;MIHRTCRAKLAETETALREAQDRASRLGERIVIETQRADQREELLLRASDAALDQRLAHHTERERLRSELAAARAEIHELQCRVNDLEEEDSSHQSVLEARRRRAAEKALGGAWDGPGAQESGHRAQVARALLALPLASFDVAVAHERDGQGGWDWTVDGHPVNTRSTGFYGTSETDVLTGRYGFTEEELDKVRRDAHRALWERMGLPQEAF
;
A
#
# COMPACT_ATOMS: atom_id res chain seq x y z
N MET A 1 -95.62 -27.01 64.81
CA MET A 1 -95.35 -26.71 63.37
C MET A 1 -94.01 -26.00 63.12
N ILE A 2 -93.40 -25.33 64.11
CA ILE A 2 -92.16 -24.54 63.99
C ILE A 2 -90.89 -25.38 63.66
N HIS A 3 -90.84 -26.64 64.09
CA HIS A 3 -89.65 -27.50 63.95
C HIS A 3 -89.36 -28.00 62.53
N ARG A 4 -90.37 -28.06 61.64
CA ARG A 4 -90.21 -28.48 60.23
C ARG A 4 -89.63 -27.36 59.38
N THR A 5 -90.04 -26.12 59.64
CA THR A 5 -89.55 -24.92 58.93
C THR A 5 -88.09 -24.62 59.27
N CYS A 6 -87.66 -24.83 60.52
CA CYS A 6 -86.24 -24.72 60.89
C CYS A 6 -85.37 -25.78 60.20
N ARG A 7 -85.82 -27.05 60.12
CA ARG A 7 -85.08 -28.11 59.40
C ARG A 7 -84.95 -27.83 57.90
N ALA A 8 -86.00 -27.31 57.27
CA ALA A 8 -85.97 -26.94 55.85
C ALA A 8 -84.96 -25.80 55.59
N LYS A 9 -84.97 -24.74 56.41
CA LYS A 9 -84.00 -23.65 56.31
C LYS A 9 -82.56 -24.09 56.55
N LEU A 10 -82.34 -25.01 57.48
CA LEU A 10 -81.00 -25.55 57.78
C LEU A 10 -80.45 -26.34 56.59
N ALA A 11 -81.28 -27.20 55.99
CA ALA A 11 -80.91 -27.93 54.77
C ALA A 11 -80.64 -26.97 53.58
N GLU A 12 -81.46 -25.94 53.40
CA GLU A 12 -81.25 -24.91 52.37
C GLU A 12 -79.92 -24.17 52.58
N THR A 13 -79.60 -23.75 53.81
CA THR A 13 -78.31 -23.11 54.12
C THR A 13 -77.11 -24.05 53.98
N GLU A 14 -77.25 -25.34 54.32
CA GLU A 14 -76.20 -26.34 54.10
C GLU A 14 -75.93 -26.56 52.61
N THR A 15 -76.98 -26.55 51.79
CA THR A 15 -76.86 -26.70 50.33
C THR A 15 -76.18 -25.47 49.73
N ALA A 16 -76.60 -24.27 50.13
CA ALA A 16 -75.97 -23.02 49.72
C ALA A 16 -74.50 -22.90 50.16
N LEU A 17 -74.16 -23.41 51.35
CA LEU A 17 -72.78 -23.46 51.84
C LEU A 17 -71.93 -24.41 51.00
N ARG A 18 -72.43 -25.60 50.67
CA ARG A 18 -71.71 -26.55 49.79
C ARG A 18 -71.49 -25.96 48.41
N GLU A 19 -72.51 -25.32 47.82
CA GLU A 19 -72.35 -24.65 46.52
C GLU A 19 -71.35 -23.49 46.58
N ALA A 20 -71.36 -22.72 47.67
CA ALA A 20 -70.39 -21.65 47.87
C ALA A 20 -68.96 -22.19 48.02
N GLN A 21 -68.79 -23.31 48.73
CA GLN A 21 -67.51 -24.01 48.85
C GLN A 21 -67.03 -24.57 47.51
N ASP A 22 -67.91 -25.20 46.72
CA ASP A 22 -67.57 -25.69 45.39
C ASP A 22 -67.18 -24.55 44.44
N ARG A 23 -67.92 -23.43 44.48
CA ARG A 23 -67.57 -22.22 43.71
C ARG A 23 -66.22 -21.65 44.15
N ALA A 24 -65.94 -21.59 45.45
CA ALA A 24 -64.67 -21.12 45.97
C ALA A 24 -63.51 -22.03 45.56
N SER A 25 -63.66 -23.36 45.63
CA SER A 25 -62.64 -24.32 45.19
C SER A 25 -62.35 -24.17 43.69
N ARG A 26 -63.39 -24.07 42.84
CA ARG A 26 -63.21 -23.87 41.38
C ARG A 26 -62.53 -22.54 41.06
N LEU A 27 -62.84 -21.48 41.81
CA LEU A 27 -62.17 -20.19 41.64
C LEU A 27 -60.71 -20.26 42.10
N GLY A 28 -60.42 -20.96 43.20
CA GLY A 28 -59.06 -21.20 43.67
C GLY A 28 -58.21 -21.96 42.64
N GLU A 29 -58.74 -23.06 42.10
CA GLU A 29 -58.09 -23.83 41.03
C GLU A 29 -57.85 -22.97 39.79
N ARG A 30 -58.84 -22.16 39.39
CA ARG A 30 -58.72 -21.26 38.24
C ARG A 30 -57.67 -20.18 38.45
N ILE A 31 -57.58 -19.60 39.65
CA ILE A 31 -56.54 -18.61 39.98
C ILE A 31 -55.16 -19.26 39.84
N VAL A 32 -54.94 -20.45 40.40
CA VAL A 32 -53.64 -21.15 40.30
C VAL A 32 -53.25 -21.39 38.84
N ILE A 33 -54.19 -21.85 38.00
CA ILE A 33 -53.93 -22.08 36.57
C ILE A 33 -53.59 -20.77 35.85
N GLU A 34 -54.34 -19.70 36.10
CA GLU A 34 -54.08 -18.41 35.45
C GLU A 34 -52.77 -17.76 35.93
N THR A 35 -52.39 -17.93 37.20
CA THR A 35 -51.09 -17.48 37.71
C THR A 35 -49.95 -18.25 37.04
N GLN A 36 -50.05 -19.58 36.93
CA GLN A 36 -49.04 -20.39 36.23
C GLN A 36 -48.89 -19.98 34.75
N ARG A 37 -50.00 -19.66 34.08
CA ARG A 37 -49.96 -19.16 32.69
C ARG A 37 -49.32 -17.78 32.59
N ALA A 38 -49.58 -16.91 33.55
CA ALA A 38 -48.95 -15.58 33.61
C ALA A 38 -47.44 -15.70 33.82
N ASP A 39 -46.99 -16.54 34.76
CA ASP A 39 -45.57 -16.78 35.05
C ASP A 39 -44.84 -17.35 33.82
N GLN A 40 -45.44 -18.33 33.13
CA GLN A 40 -44.89 -18.88 31.89
C GLN A 40 -44.77 -17.83 30.79
N ARG A 41 -45.75 -16.92 30.69
CA ARG A 41 -45.74 -15.85 29.70
C ARG A 41 -44.67 -14.81 30.03
N GLU A 42 -44.49 -14.47 31.30
CA GLU A 42 -43.41 -13.59 31.75
C GLU A 42 -42.04 -14.18 31.41
N GLU A 43 -41.83 -15.47 31.69
CA GLU A 43 -40.57 -16.15 31.36
C GLU A 43 -40.27 -16.15 29.84
N LEU A 44 -41.29 -16.38 29.01
CA LEU A 44 -41.13 -16.30 27.55
C LEU A 44 -40.80 -14.88 27.08
N LEU A 45 -41.40 -13.86 27.70
CA LEU A 45 -41.10 -12.45 27.38
C LEU A 45 -39.67 -12.06 27.79
N LEU A 46 -39.20 -12.53 28.94
CA LEU A 46 -37.82 -12.32 29.40
C LEU A 46 -36.83 -12.95 28.42
N ARG A 47 -37.04 -14.22 28.03
CA ARG A 47 -36.18 -14.90 27.04
C ARG A 47 -36.18 -14.20 25.69
N ALA A 48 -37.33 -13.71 25.23
CA ALA A 48 -37.42 -12.96 23.98
C ALA A 48 -36.69 -11.60 24.05
N SER A 49 -36.75 -10.94 25.21
CA SER A 49 -36.02 -9.70 25.47
C SER A 49 -34.51 -9.94 25.45
N ASP A 50 -34.03 -10.98 26.13
CA ASP A 50 -32.60 -11.32 26.16
C ASP A 50 -32.08 -11.65 24.76
N ALA A 51 -32.80 -12.47 23.99
CA ALA A 51 -32.44 -12.77 22.60
C ALA A 51 -32.39 -11.51 21.71
N ALA A 52 -33.32 -10.56 21.91
CA ALA A 52 -33.31 -9.30 21.18
C ALA A 52 -32.13 -8.39 21.57
N LEU A 53 -31.73 -8.40 22.84
CA LEU A 53 -30.55 -7.67 23.33
C LEU A 53 -29.26 -8.28 22.75
N ASP A 54 -29.13 -9.61 22.78
CA ASP A 54 -27.98 -10.32 22.21
C ASP A 54 -27.85 -10.04 20.70
N GLN A 55 -28.95 -10.06 19.96
CA GLN A 55 -28.95 -9.74 18.54
C GLN A 55 -28.50 -8.28 18.29
N ARG A 56 -28.97 -7.33 19.11
CA ARG A 56 -28.53 -5.93 19.01
C ARG A 56 -27.05 -5.77 19.32
N LEU A 57 -26.53 -6.48 20.32
CA LEU A 57 -25.11 -6.47 20.65
C LEU A 57 -24.29 -7.03 19.49
N ALA A 58 -24.69 -8.17 18.91
CA ALA A 58 -24.04 -8.76 17.75
C ALA A 58 -24.02 -7.82 16.53
N HIS A 59 -25.14 -7.14 16.25
CA HIS A 59 -25.19 -6.14 15.18
C HIS A 59 -24.30 -4.93 15.47
N HIS A 60 -24.23 -4.48 16.73
CA HIS A 60 -23.36 -3.39 17.12
C HIS A 60 -21.89 -3.77 16.94
N THR A 61 -21.47 -4.96 17.40
CA THR A 61 -20.09 -5.44 17.25
C THR A 61 -19.70 -5.59 15.78
N GLU A 62 -20.60 -6.14 14.95
CA GLU A 62 -20.33 -6.27 13.51
C GLU A 62 -20.22 -4.90 12.83
N ARG A 63 -21.06 -3.94 13.22
CA ARG A 63 -20.99 -2.58 12.67
C ARG A 63 -19.68 -1.89 13.04
N GLU A 64 -19.22 -2.04 14.28
CA GLU A 64 -17.93 -1.48 14.70
C GLU A 64 -16.75 -2.18 13.99
N ARG A 65 -16.82 -3.51 13.79
CA ARG A 65 -15.84 -4.24 12.99
C ARG A 65 -15.76 -3.70 11.57
N LEU A 66 -16.89 -3.60 10.88
CA LEU A 66 -16.95 -3.07 9.50
C LEU A 66 -16.49 -1.60 9.42
N ARG A 67 -16.78 -0.78 10.45
CA ARG A 67 -16.26 0.60 10.52
C ARG A 67 -14.74 0.63 10.62
N SER A 68 -14.16 -0.25 11.43
CA SER A 68 -12.71 -0.36 11.58
C SER A 68 -12.05 -0.86 10.29
N GLU A 69 -12.64 -1.85 9.63
CA GLU A 69 -12.17 -2.38 8.34
C GLU A 69 -12.24 -1.28 7.25
N LEU A 70 -13.33 -0.52 7.20
CA LEU A 70 -13.47 0.62 6.28
C LEU A 70 -12.43 1.72 6.54
N ALA A 71 -12.13 2.02 7.81
CA ALA A 71 -11.11 2.99 8.17
C ALA A 71 -9.72 2.52 7.76
N ALA A 72 -9.40 1.24 7.98
CA ALA A 72 -8.13 0.63 7.55
C ALA A 72 -7.99 0.66 6.03
N ALA A 73 -9.02 0.24 5.28
CA ALA A 73 -8.99 0.26 3.82
C ALA A 73 -8.84 1.69 3.26
N ARG A 74 -9.45 2.70 3.89
CA ARG A 74 -9.26 4.11 3.50
C ARG A 74 -7.83 4.59 3.75
N ALA A 75 -7.21 4.17 4.85
CA ALA A 75 -5.82 4.49 5.13
C ALA A 75 -4.88 3.84 4.09
N GLU A 76 -5.11 2.57 3.76
CA GLU A 76 -4.35 1.85 2.73
C GLU A 76 -4.49 2.51 1.35
N ILE A 77 -5.72 2.90 0.95
CA ILE A 77 -5.93 3.64 -0.30
C ILE A 77 -5.13 4.95 -0.31
N HIS A 78 -5.13 5.68 0.80
CA HIS A 78 -4.39 6.95 0.89
C HIS A 78 -2.88 6.73 0.79
N GLU A 79 -2.35 5.73 1.48
CA GLU A 79 -0.92 5.37 1.41
C GLU A 79 -0.49 4.99 0.00
N LEU A 80 -1.29 4.16 -0.69
CA LEU A 80 -1.03 3.78 -2.08
C LEU A 80 -1.09 4.98 -3.02
N GLN A 81 -2.01 5.92 -2.82
CA GLN A 81 -2.08 7.15 -3.61
C GLN A 81 -0.82 8.02 -3.43
N CYS A 82 -0.33 8.19 -2.20
CA CYS A 82 0.92 8.90 -1.96
C CYS A 82 2.09 8.21 -2.66
N ARG A 83 2.19 6.89 -2.52
CA ARG A 83 3.26 6.11 -3.18
C ARG A 83 3.23 6.20 -4.70
N VAL A 84 2.04 6.23 -5.31
CA VAL A 84 1.90 6.42 -6.76
C VAL A 84 2.41 7.81 -7.17
N ASN A 85 2.03 8.86 -6.44
CA ASN A 85 2.51 10.21 -6.73
C ASN A 85 4.04 10.31 -6.60
N ASP A 86 4.63 9.72 -5.54
CA ASP A 86 6.08 9.70 -5.36
C ASP A 86 6.79 9.02 -6.54
N LEU A 87 6.26 7.89 -7.01
CA LEU A 87 6.80 7.17 -8.17
C LEU A 87 6.64 7.95 -9.48
N GLU A 88 5.54 8.67 -9.67
CA GLU A 88 5.33 9.54 -10.83
C GLU A 88 6.29 10.73 -10.82
N GLU A 89 6.54 11.33 -9.65
CA GLU A 89 7.54 12.39 -9.48
C GLU A 89 8.96 11.87 -9.77
N GLU A 90 9.31 10.69 -9.24
CA GLU A 90 10.59 10.02 -9.51
C GLU A 90 10.76 9.73 -11.02
N ASP A 91 9.74 9.20 -11.69
CA ASP A 91 9.78 8.91 -13.13
C ASP A 91 9.95 10.19 -13.96
N SER A 92 9.20 11.25 -13.63
CA SER A 92 9.32 12.54 -14.32
C SER A 92 10.71 13.17 -14.16
N SER A 93 11.28 13.08 -12.95
CA SER A 93 12.64 13.52 -12.64
C SER A 93 13.67 12.72 -13.43
N HIS A 94 13.51 11.39 -13.45
CA HIS A 94 14.38 10.49 -14.20
C HIS A 94 14.34 10.78 -15.71
N GLN A 95 13.14 10.94 -16.29
CA GLN A 95 12.99 11.32 -17.71
C GLN A 95 13.71 12.62 -18.04
N SER A 96 13.60 13.65 -17.19
CA SER A 96 14.31 14.92 -17.35
C SER A 96 15.83 14.75 -17.36
N VAL A 97 16.37 13.90 -16.49
CA VAL A 97 17.80 13.56 -16.46
C VAL A 97 18.22 12.88 -17.77
N LEU A 98 17.46 11.90 -18.26
CA LEU A 98 17.75 11.22 -19.53
C LEU A 98 17.67 12.17 -20.73
N GLU A 99 16.69 13.07 -20.75
CA GLU A 99 16.60 14.10 -21.78
C GLU A 99 17.81 15.04 -21.78
N ALA A 100 18.26 15.45 -20.60
CA ALA A 100 19.44 16.28 -20.43
C ALA A 100 20.71 15.55 -20.90
N ARG A 101 20.86 14.27 -20.56
CA ARG A 101 21.96 13.41 -21.05
C ARG A 101 21.96 13.30 -22.58
N ARG A 102 20.80 12.98 -23.19
CA ARG A 102 20.65 12.93 -24.65
C ARG A 102 21.04 14.24 -25.32
N ARG A 103 20.59 15.37 -24.76
CA ARG A 103 20.94 16.70 -25.27
C ARG A 103 22.45 16.95 -25.20
N ARG A 104 23.09 16.69 -24.07
CA ARG A 104 24.55 16.86 -23.90
C ARG A 104 25.35 15.97 -24.85
N ALA A 105 24.94 14.72 -25.03
CA ALA A 105 25.58 13.81 -26.00
C ALA A 105 25.50 14.39 -27.43
N ALA A 106 24.33 14.89 -27.83
CA ALA A 106 24.14 15.53 -29.13
C ALA A 106 24.96 16.84 -29.27
N GLU A 107 25.00 17.67 -28.23
CA GLU A 107 25.82 18.89 -28.19
C GLU A 107 27.31 18.58 -28.32
N LYS A 108 27.81 17.56 -27.61
CA LYS A 108 29.21 17.12 -27.70
C LYS A 108 29.55 16.58 -29.10
N ALA A 109 28.62 15.90 -29.75
CA ALA A 109 28.77 15.51 -31.16
C ALA A 109 28.77 16.72 -32.12
N LEU A 110 27.97 17.76 -31.84
CA LEU A 110 27.95 19.00 -32.63
C LEU A 110 29.18 19.89 -32.43
N GLY A 111 29.80 19.89 -31.25
CA GLY A 111 30.87 20.83 -30.89
C GLY A 111 31.98 20.89 -31.95
N GLY A 112 32.45 19.74 -32.43
CA GLY A 112 33.47 19.70 -33.46
C GLY A 112 33.00 19.96 -34.90
N ALA A 113 31.69 20.10 -35.15
CA ALA A 113 31.16 20.61 -36.42
C ALA A 113 31.22 22.15 -36.48
N TRP A 114 31.16 22.80 -35.32
CA TRP A 114 31.20 24.26 -35.19
C TRP A 114 32.61 24.82 -35.40
N ASP A 115 33.65 24.06 -35.05
CA ASP A 115 35.05 24.44 -35.22
C ASP A 115 35.50 24.53 -36.70
N GLY A 116 34.71 23.98 -37.63
CA GLY A 116 35.02 24.01 -39.06
C GLY A 116 33.80 23.73 -39.94
N PRO A 117 32.82 24.65 -40.04
CA PRO A 117 31.52 24.38 -40.67
C PRO A 117 31.60 24.00 -42.16
N GLY A 118 32.69 24.35 -42.85
CA GLY A 118 32.95 23.98 -44.25
C GLY A 118 33.69 22.66 -44.46
N ALA A 119 34.11 21.98 -43.39
CA ALA A 119 34.78 20.69 -43.48
C ALA A 119 33.79 19.56 -43.76
N GLN A 120 34.21 18.57 -44.56
CA GLN A 120 33.39 17.39 -44.89
C GLN A 120 32.96 16.61 -43.62
N GLU A 121 33.79 16.62 -42.58
CA GLU A 121 33.52 15.98 -41.29
C GLU A 121 32.40 16.67 -40.50
N SER A 122 32.15 17.96 -40.71
CA SER A 122 31.15 18.74 -39.96
C SER A 122 29.72 18.33 -40.33
N GLY A 123 29.49 17.99 -41.61
CA GLY A 123 28.22 17.41 -42.05
C GLY A 123 27.95 16.04 -41.40
N HIS A 124 28.98 15.21 -41.24
CA HIS A 124 28.86 13.93 -40.56
C HIS A 124 28.56 14.10 -39.07
N ARG A 125 29.26 15.01 -38.38
CA ARG A 125 29.02 15.34 -36.96
C ARG A 125 27.61 15.87 -36.69
N ALA A 126 27.09 16.73 -37.58
CA ALA A 126 25.70 17.19 -37.50
C ALA A 126 24.67 16.05 -37.68
N GLN A 127 24.96 15.08 -38.57
CA GLN A 127 24.13 13.89 -38.73
C GLN A 127 24.17 13.00 -37.48
N VAL A 128 25.34 12.82 -36.85
CA VAL A 128 25.48 12.05 -35.60
C VAL A 128 24.67 12.69 -34.48
N ALA A 129 24.76 14.01 -34.29
CA ALA A 129 23.97 14.70 -33.29
C ALA A 129 22.45 14.58 -33.52
N ARG A 130 22.00 14.69 -34.78
CA ARG A 130 20.61 14.47 -35.13
C ARG A 130 20.17 13.03 -34.85
N ALA A 131 21.03 12.05 -35.12
CA ALA A 131 20.76 10.66 -34.80
C ALA A 131 20.64 10.45 -33.28
N LEU A 132 21.52 11.05 -32.48
CA LEU A 132 21.46 10.99 -31.00
C LEU A 132 20.15 11.58 -30.46
N LEU A 133 19.70 12.71 -30.99
CA LEU A 133 18.41 13.32 -30.59
C LEU A 133 17.20 12.46 -30.99
N ALA A 134 17.32 11.64 -32.04
CA ALA A 134 16.27 10.74 -32.49
C ALA A 134 16.21 9.41 -31.72
N LEU A 135 17.25 9.10 -30.92
CA LEU A 135 17.25 7.88 -30.10
C LEU A 135 16.22 7.98 -28.94
N PRO A 136 15.63 6.84 -28.54
CA PRO A 136 14.75 6.79 -27.38
C PRO A 136 15.53 7.07 -26.09
N LEU A 137 14.86 7.61 -25.07
CA LEU A 137 15.49 7.93 -23.78
C LEU A 137 16.13 6.72 -23.11
N ALA A 138 15.53 5.53 -23.27
CA ALA A 138 16.08 4.27 -22.79
C ALA A 138 17.50 3.95 -23.30
N SER A 139 17.95 4.55 -24.42
CA SER A 139 19.34 4.39 -24.89
C SER A 139 20.36 5.17 -24.06
N PHE A 140 19.91 6.08 -23.19
CA PHE A 140 20.73 6.87 -22.27
C PHE A 140 20.55 6.45 -20.81
N ASP A 141 19.63 5.52 -20.55
CA ASP A 141 19.42 4.88 -19.27
C ASP A 141 20.32 3.66 -19.16
N VAL A 142 21.59 3.92 -18.83
CA VAL A 142 22.63 2.89 -18.73
C VAL A 142 23.22 2.86 -17.33
N ALA A 143 23.54 1.66 -16.85
CA ALA A 143 24.20 1.47 -15.58
C ALA A 143 25.71 1.67 -15.76
N VAL A 144 26.25 2.78 -15.24
CA VAL A 144 27.69 3.06 -15.26
C VAL A 144 28.28 2.72 -13.91
N ALA A 145 29.33 1.90 -13.91
CA ALA A 145 30.11 1.59 -12.71
C ALA A 145 31.61 1.81 -12.95
N HIS A 146 32.33 2.09 -11.87
CA HIS A 146 33.78 2.19 -11.85
C HIS A 146 34.27 1.08 -10.93
N GLU A 147 34.84 0.02 -11.49
CA GLU A 147 35.09 -1.22 -10.75
C GLU A 147 36.55 -1.63 -10.82
N ARG A 148 36.99 -2.41 -9.83
CA ARG A 148 38.36 -2.91 -9.80
C ARG A 148 38.47 -4.15 -10.68
N ASP A 149 39.37 -4.12 -11.64
CA ASP A 149 39.62 -5.26 -12.50
C ASP A 149 40.33 -6.41 -11.74
N GLY A 150 40.46 -7.57 -12.39
CA GLY A 150 41.17 -8.73 -11.83
C GLY A 150 42.67 -8.52 -11.62
N GLN A 151 43.24 -7.41 -12.11
CA GLN A 151 44.66 -7.06 -12.01
C GLN A 151 44.90 -5.94 -10.97
N GLY A 152 43.84 -5.44 -10.33
CA GLY A 152 43.88 -4.39 -9.32
C GLY A 152 43.81 -2.96 -9.86
N GLY A 153 43.67 -2.79 -11.18
CA GLY A 153 43.35 -1.54 -11.86
C GLY A 153 41.88 -1.17 -11.74
N TRP A 154 41.50 0.03 -12.20
CA TRP A 154 40.11 0.49 -12.20
C TRP A 154 39.65 0.72 -13.63
N ASP A 155 38.51 0.12 -13.97
CA ASP A 155 37.91 0.19 -15.29
C ASP A 155 36.48 0.74 -15.22
N TRP A 156 36.09 1.49 -16.24
CA TRP A 156 34.70 1.89 -16.43
C TRP A 156 33.91 0.79 -17.11
N THR A 157 32.70 0.54 -16.61
CA THR A 157 31.75 -0.38 -17.22
C THR A 157 30.41 0.30 -17.50
N VAL A 158 29.75 -0.15 -18.56
CA VAL A 158 28.39 0.21 -18.97
C VAL A 158 27.59 -1.08 -19.07
N ASP A 159 26.53 -1.20 -18.29
CA ASP A 159 25.68 -2.38 -18.19
C ASP A 159 26.48 -3.66 -17.89
N GLY A 160 27.52 -3.54 -17.05
CA GLY A 160 28.42 -4.63 -16.66
C GLY A 160 29.49 -5.01 -17.70
N HIS A 161 29.59 -4.26 -18.79
CA HIS A 161 30.60 -4.47 -19.84
C HIS A 161 31.63 -3.35 -19.87
N PRO A 162 32.93 -3.62 -20.07
CA PRO A 162 33.96 -2.58 -20.17
C PRO A 162 33.65 -1.56 -21.26
N VAL A 163 33.93 -0.28 -20.97
CA VAL A 163 33.73 0.81 -21.93
C VAL A 163 34.62 0.60 -23.15
N ASN A 164 34.00 0.40 -24.32
CA ASN A 164 34.74 0.15 -25.55
C ASN A 164 35.28 1.46 -26.16
N THR A 165 36.57 1.73 -25.92
CA THR A 165 37.32 2.87 -26.48
C THR A 165 37.86 2.63 -27.90
N ARG A 166 37.84 1.38 -28.39
CA ARG A 166 38.44 0.99 -29.69
C ARG A 166 37.48 1.07 -30.87
N SER A 167 36.18 0.94 -30.63
CA SER A 167 35.14 0.90 -31.68
C SER A 167 34.41 2.23 -31.90
N THR A 168 34.81 3.30 -31.21
CA THR A 168 34.10 4.59 -31.24
C THR A 168 34.42 5.43 -32.47
N GLY A 169 35.37 5.01 -33.31
CA GLY A 169 35.83 5.79 -34.47
C GLY A 169 36.70 6.99 -34.11
N PHE A 170 36.99 7.19 -32.82
CA PHE A 170 37.88 8.22 -32.31
C PHE A 170 39.20 7.57 -31.86
N TYR A 171 40.32 7.98 -32.45
CA TYR A 171 41.65 7.54 -32.00
C TYR A 171 42.02 8.31 -30.71
N GLY A 172 42.39 7.59 -29.64
CA GLY A 172 42.87 8.21 -28.40
C GLY A 172 41.78 8.72 -27.44
N THR A 173 40.51 8.33 -27.61
CA THR A 173 39.44 8.66 -26.65
C THR A 173 39.57 7.85 -25.36
N SER A 174 39.54 8.56 -24.23
CA SER A 174 39.44 7.93 -22.90
C SER A 174 38.05 7.34 -22.66
N GLU A 175 37.92 6.45 -21.67
CA GLU A 175 36.62 5.89 -21.27
C GLU A 175 35.65 7.00 -20.82
N THR A 176 36.17 8.01 -20.12
CA THR A 176 35.41 9.21 -19.73
C THR A 176 34.93 10.01 -20.94
N ASP A 177 35.71 10.09 -22.02
CA ASP A 177 35.26 10.73 -23.26
C ASP A 177 34.12 9.98 -23.92
N VAL A 178 34.14 8.64 -23.85
CA VAL A 178 33.04 7.81 -24.35
C VAL A 178 31.78 8.00 -23.52
N LEU A 179 31.90 8.00 -22.18
CA LEU A 179 30.76 8.18 -21.27
C LEU A 179 30.09 9.55 -21.44
N THR A 180 30.90 10.60 -21.53
CA THR A 180 30.39 11.96 -21.75
C THR A 180 29.90 12.19 -23.20
N GLY A 181 30.58 11.64 -24.21
CA GLY A 181 30.25 11.86 -25.62
C GLY A 181 29.09 11.02 -26.15
N ARG A 182 29.00 9.76 -25.73
CA ARG A 182 27.97 8.82 -26.20
C ARG A 182 26.72 8.81 -25.32
N TYR A 183 26.92 8.89 -24.01
CA TYR A 183 25.85 8.75 -23.03
C TYR A 183 25.51 10.06 -22.29
N GLY A 184 26.28 11.13 -22.53
CA GLY A 184 25.94 12.46 -22.02
C GLY A 184 26.13 12.66 -20.52
N PHE A 185 26.94 11.82 -19.87
CA PHE A 185 27.31 12.00 -18.47
C PHE A 185 28.07 13.31 -18.27
N THR A 186 27.88 13.96 -17.11
CA THR A 186 28.72 15.07 -16.66
C THR A 186 29.93 14.57 -15.89
N GLU A 187 30.94 15.42 -15.75
CA GLU A 187 32.11 15.10 -14.91
C GLU A 187 31.70 14.88 -13.45
N GLU A 188 30.73 15.65 -12.93
CA GLU A 188 30.26 15.47 -11.56
C GLU A 188 29.55 14.11 -11.36
N GLU A 189 28.78 13.65 -12.35
CA GLU A 189 28.15 12.32 -12.32
C GLU A 189 29.21 11.22 -12.28
N LEU A 190 30.26 11.33 -13.10
CA LEU A 190 31.35 10.35 -13.13
C LEU A 190 32.19 10.40 -11.83
N ASP A 191 32.52 11.57 -11.32
CA ASP A 191 33.26 11.71 -10.07
C ASP A 191 32.47 11.18 -8.87
N LYS A 192 31.15 11.31 -8.89
CA LYS A 192 30.29 10.66 -7.89
C LYS A 192 30.41 9.14 -7.98
N VAL A 193 30.27 8.54 -9.16
CA VAL A 193 30.41 7.08 -9.35
C VAL A 193 31.78 6.59 -8.87
N ARG A 194 32.86 7.31 -9.21
CA ARG A 194 34.23 6.98 -8.75
C ARG A 194 34.34 7.01 -7.23
N ARG A 195 33.83 8.06 -6.58
CA ARG A 195 33.86 8.20 -5.11
C ARG A 195 33.04 7.11 -4.42
N ASP A 196 31.86 6.81 -4.93
CA ASP A 196 30.99 5.78 -4.36
C ASP A 196 31.62 4.39 -4.49
N ALA A 197 32.27 4.09 -5.62
CA ALA A 197 33.00 2.84 -5.82
C ALA A 197 34.22 2.71 -4.88
N HIS A 198 34.98 3.79 -4.70
CA HIS A 198 36.10 3.80 -3.76
C HIS A 198 35.60 3.60 -2.32
N ARG A 199 34.52 4.27 -1.92
CA ARG A 199 33.90 4.10 -0.60
C ARG A 199 33.45 2.66 -0.37
N ALA A 200 32.74 2.06 -1.32
CA ALA A 200 32.28 0.68 -1.23
C ALA A 200 33.44 -0.32 -1.09
N LEU A 201 34.55 -0.08 -1.79
CA LEU A 201 35.77 -0.89 -1.64
C LEU A 201 36.38 -0.74 -0.24
N TRP A 202 36.44 0.48 0.29
CA TRP A 202 36.98 0.75 1.63
C TRP A 202 36.16 0.10 2.74
N GLU A 203 34.84 0.19 2.65
CA GLU A 203 33.90 -0.49 3.55
C GLU A 203 34.11 -2.00 3.51
N ARG A 204 34.28 -2.57 2.31
CA ARG A 204 34.56 -4.01 2.14
C ARG A 204 35.93 -4.43 2.70
N MET A 205 36.90 -3.52 2.74
CA MET A 205 38.24 -3.77 3.30
C MET A 205 38.34 -3.46 4.81
N GLY A 206 37.29 -2.91 5.43
CA GLY A 206 37.25 -2.61 6.87
C GLY A 206 38.19 -1.49 7.33
N LEU A 207 38.51 -0.53 6.46
CA LEU A 207 39.38 0.61 6.79
C LEU A 207 38.56 1.79 7.37
N PRO A 208 39.06 2.48 8.43
CA PRO A 208 38.34 3.61 9.04
C PRO A 208 38.28 4.83 8.10
N GLN A 209 37.13 5.52 8.07
CA GLN A 209 36.80 6.61 7.14
C GLN A 209 37.54 7.95 7.39
N GLU A 210 38.38 8.08 8.43
CA GLU A 210 38.92 9.36 8.91
C GLU A 210 40.13 9.93 8.14
N ALA A 211 40.18 9.79 6.81
CA ALA A 211 41.32 10.31 6.05
C ALA A 211 40.95 10.96 4.71
N PHE A 212 39.90 11.80 4.67
CA PHE A 212 39.74 12.86 3.66
C PHE A 212 38.93 14.04 4.20
#